data_AF-A0A5N5JBF7-F1
#
_entry.id   AF-A0A5N5JBF7-F1
#
_cell.length_a   1.000
_cell.length_b   1.000
_cell.length_c   1.000
_cell.angle_alpha   90.00
_cell.angle_beta   90.00
_cell.angle_gamma   90.00
#
_symmetry.space_group_name_H-M   'P 1'
#
loop_
_entity.id
_entity.type
_entity.pdbx_description
1 polymer ?
#
loop_
_entity_poly.entity_id
_entity_poly.type
_entity_poly.pdbx_seq_one_letter_code
_entity_poly.pdbx_strand_id
1 'polypeptide(L)'
;MRCGTVEVARLLAQTASINRMRLCHFLLHLISRACHPQWQTSHGIIKDNPIGNGLDAFRASFDTVCADKRIPYTPDTPGHLDLEDVQNLALDLLSALQSLRASRLLRPGGSGKNLFSDLSRLSSAVNSDDFDLDRIKPLLRAALADHRDDALIWNRVYDAVTESTPPPDR
;
A
#
# COMPACT_ATOMS: atom_id res chain seq x y z
N MET A 1 34.14 11.84 -9.80
CA MET A 1 34.08 11.19 -11.12
C MET A 1 33.13 12.00 -12.00
N ARG A 2 33.58 12.42 -13.18
CA ARG A 2 32.91 13.40 -14.05
C ARG A 2 31.69 12.76 -14.70
N CYS A 3 30.52 13.39 -14.53
CA CYS A 3 29.27 13.01 -15.19
C CYS A 3 29.37 13.36 -16.68
N GLY A 4 29.11 12.38 -17.55
CA GLY A 4 29.32 12.44 -19.01
C GLY A 4 28.34 13.35 -19.76
N THR A 5 28.39 14.65 -19.51
CA THR A 5 27.63 15.67 -20.26
C THR A 5 28.10 15.84 -21.71
N VAL A 6 29.28 15.32 -22.07
CA VAL A 6 29.86 15.48 -23.41
C VAL A 6 29.39 14.40 -24.40
N GLU A 7 28.99 13.21 -23.93
CA GLU A 7 28.58 12.09 -24.81
C GLU A 7 27.17 12.31 -25.41
N VAL A 8 26.28 12.96 -24.65
CA VAL A 8 24.89 13.24 -25.07
C VAL A 8 24.83 14.29 -26.18
N ALA A 9 25.74 15.27 -26.16
CA ALA A 9 25.85 16.28 -27.21
C ALA A 9 26.29 15.68 -28.56
N ARG A 10 27.08 14.59 -28.55
CA ARG A 10 27.51 13.89 -29.77
C ARG A 10 26.40 13.06 -30.42
N LEU A 11 25.52 12.45 -29.62
CA LEU A 11 24.37 11.68 -30.13
C LEU A 11 23.29 12.57 -30.78
N LEU A 12 23.22 13.85 -30.42
CA LEU A 12 22.26 14.80 -31.02
C LEU A 12 22.68 15.32 -32.40
N ALA A 13 23.91 15.08 -32.84
CA ALA A 13 24.41 15.57 -34.13
C ALA A 13 24.16 14.62 -35.33
N GLN A 14 23.60 13.43 -35.12
CA GLN A 14 23.53 12.38 -36.16
C GLN A 14 22.13 11.95 -36.62
N THR A 15 21.05 12.64 -36.24
CA THR A 15 19.70 12.30 -36.74
C THR A 15 19.01 13.48 -37.43
N ALA A 16 19.59 13.92 -38.54
CA ALA A 16 18.84 14.68 -39.53
C ALA A 16 17.87 13.73 -40.25
N SER A 17 16.64 13.60 -39.74
CA SER A 17 15.41 13.17 -40.46
C SER A 17 14.37 12.49 -39.53
N ILE A 18 14.20 12.97 -38.29
CA ILE A 18 13.06 12.58 -37.46
C ILE A 18 12.31 13.86 -37.05
N ASN A 19 11.02 13.88 -37.38
CA ASN A 19 10.12 15.02 -37.18
C ASN A 19 10.28 15.57 -35.75
N ARG A 20 10.65 16.85 -35.63
CA ARG A 20 11.07 17.53 -34.37
C ARG A 20 10.10 17.28 -33.21
N MET A 21 8.82 17.11 -33.52
CA MET A 21 7.74 16.85 -32.56
C MET A 21 7.77 15.42 -31.99
N ARG A 22 8.11 14.40 -32.81
CA ARG A 22 8.26 13.01 -32.35
C ARG A 22 9.54 12.84 -31.53
N LEU A 23 10.61 13.55 -31.90
CA LEU A 23 11.86 13.55 -31.14
C LEU A 23 11.67 14.18 -29.75
N CYS A 24 10.97 15.31 -29.65
CA CYS A 24 10.64 15.92 -28.35
C CYS A 24 9.80 14.99 -27.46
N HIS A 25 8.79 14.31 -28.01
CA HIS A 25 7.95 13.39 -27.24
C HIS A 25 8.74 12.16 -26.76
N PHE A 26 9.60 11.59 -27.62
CA PHE A 26 10.46 10.47 -27.25
C PHE A 26 11.52 10.87 -26.23
N LEU A 27 12.14 12.04 -26.38
CA LEU A 27 13.12 12.58 -25.45
C LEU A 27 12.49 12.94 -24.10
N LEU A 28 11.28 13.51 -24.07
CA LEU A 28 10.56 13.77 -22.81
C LEU A 28 10.22 12.46 -22.07
N HIS A 29 9.77 11.42 -22.79
CA HIS A 29 9.53 10.11 -22.19
C HIS A 29 10.82 9.43 -21.70
N LEU A 30 11.93 9.55 -22.44
CA LEU A 30 13.22 8.98 -22.04
C LEU A 30 13.84 9.74 -20.85
N ILE A 31 13.76 11.07 -20.82
CA ILE A 31 14.23 11.89 -19.70
C ILE A 31 13.37 11.61 -18.45
N SER A 32 12.04 11.50 -18.60
CA SER A 32 11.14 11.11 -17.49
C SER A 32 11.40 9.70 -16.98
N ARG A 33 11.89 8.77 -17.80
CA ARG A 33 12.28 7.41 -17.37
C ARG A 33 13.70 7.36 -16.79
N ALA A 34 14.63 8.17 -17.30
CA ALA A 34 16.03 8.17 -16.90
C ALA A 34 16.30 9.00 -15.61
N CYS A 35 15.53 10.05 -15.32
CA CYS A 35 15.71 10.87 -14.12
C CYS A 35 15.01 10.32 -12.87
N HIS A 36 14.23 9.25 -12.98
CA HIS A 36 13.21 8.90 -11.99
C HIS A 36 13.26 7.49 -11.35
N PRO A 37 14.42 6.86 -11.05
CA PRO A 37 14.37 5.52 -10.44
C PRO A 37 13.91 5.53 -8.97
N GLN A 38 13.89 6.68 -8.27
CA GLN A 38 13.88 6.69 -6.79
C GLN A 38 12.86 7.63 -6.10
N TRP A 39 12.06 8.40 -6.83
CA TRP A 39 11.18 9.41 -6.22
C TRP A 39 9.73 9.32 -6.71
N GLN A 40 9.18 8.10 -6.75
CA GLN A 40 7.72 7.97 -6.85
C GLN A 40 7.07 8.43 -5.55
N THR A 41 6.03 9.26 -5.65
CA THR A 41 5.16 9.62 -4.53
C THR A 41 4.27 8.42 -4.17
N SER A 42 3.80 8.34 -2.92
CA SER A 42 2.90 7.25 -2.51
C SER A 42 1.67 7.16 -3.42
N HIS A 43 1.11 8.30 -3.83
CA HIS A 43 0.00 8.36 -4.78
C HIS A 43 0.34 7.73 -6.14
N GLY A 44 1.52 8.02 -6.69
CA GLY A 44 1.98 7.41 -7.94
C GLY A 44 2.14 5.89 -7.82
N ILE A 45 2.74 5.43 -6.72
CA ILE A 45 2.92 3.99 -6.44
C ILE A 45 1.58 3.27 -6.36
N ILE A 46 0.59 3.83 -5.66
CA ILE A 46 -0.74 3.24 -5.50
C ILE A 46 -1.45 3.17 -6.85
N LYS A 47 -1.40 4.24 -7.65
CA LYS A 47 -2.02 4.27 -8.98
C LYS A 47 -1.41 3.23 -9.93
N ASP A 48 -0.09 3.04 -9.87
CA ASP A 48 0.63 2.09 -10.72
C ASP A 48 0.53 0.64 -10.20
N ASN A 49 0.15 0.44 -8.94
CA ASN A 49 0.04 -0.87 -8.29
C ASN A 49 -1.29 -0.96 -7.52
N PRO A 50 -2.44 -0.95 -8.23
CA PRO A 50 -3.75 -0.99 -7.59
C PRO A 50 -3.94 -2.29 -6.80
N ILE A 51 -4.80 -2.24 -5.79
CA ILE A 51 -5.15 -3.41 -4.97
C ILE A 51 -5.91 -4.44 -5.81
N GLY A 52 -6.84 -3.99 -6.65
CA GLY A 52 -7.65 -4.85 -7.50
C GLY A 52 -8.40 -5.93 -6.71
N ASN A 53 -8.21 -7.19 -7.09
CA ASN A 53 -8.79 -8.38 -6.44
C ASN A 53 -7.95 -8.91 -5.26
N GLY A 54 -6.87 -8.22 -4.89
CA GLY A 54 -5.92 -8.70 -3.88
C GLY A 54 -6.51 -8.91 -2.48
N LEU A 55 -7.70 -8.40 -2.20
CA LEU A 55 -8.40 -8.57 -0.92
C LEU A 55 -9.59 -9.54 -0.99
N ASP A 56 -9.82 -10.22 -2.10
CA ASP A 56 -11.03 -11.04 -2.30
C ASP A 56 -11.07 -12.24 -1.35
N ALA A 57 -9.93 -12.87 -1.07
CA ALA A 57 -9.85 -13.96 -0.09
C ALA A 57 -10.22 -13.49 1.33
N PHE A 58 -9.73 -12.30 1.73
CA PHE A 58 -10.11 -11.68 3.00
C PHE A 58 -11.61 -11.37 3.06
N ARG A 59 -12.19 -10.81 1.99
CA ARG A 59 -13.63 -10.52 1.92
C ARG A 59 -14.47 -11.78 2.03
N ALA A 60 -14.06 -12.87 1.37
CA ALA A 60 -14.71 -14.16 1.50
C ALA A 60 -14.62 -14.75 2.93
N SER A 61 -13.48 -14.56 3.61
CA SER A 61 -13.30 -14.92 5.03
C SER A 61 -14.31 -14.16 5.91
N PHE A 62 -14.41 -12.84 5.71
CA PHE A 62 -15.38 -11.99 6.41
C PHE A 62 -16.84 -12.42 6.16
N ASP A 63 -17.21 -12.70 4.91
CA ASP A 63 -18.56 -13.14 4.56
C ASP A 63 -18.92 -14.47 5.27
N THR A 64 -17.95 -15.38 5.38
CA THR A 64 -18.10 -16.66 6.09
C THR A 64 -18.37 -16.44 7.57
N VAL A 65 -17.55 -15.61 8.24
CA VAL A 65 -17.73 -15.27 9.66
C VAL A 65 -19.11 -14.64 9.92
N CYS A 66 -19.55 -13.73 9.06
CA CYS A 66 -20.86 -13.09 9.19
C CYS A 66 -22.01 -14.09 9.01
N ALA A 67 -21.89 -15.01 8.04
CA ALA A 67 -22.89 -16.05 7.79
C ALA A 67 -23.03 -17.00 8.98
N ASP A 68 -21.90 -17.46 9.54
CA ASP A 68 -21.87 -18.40 10.67
C ASP A 68 -22.52 -17.78 11.92
N LYS A 69 -22.27 -16.50 12.17
CA LYS A 69 -22.84 -15.76 13.31
C LYS A 69 -24.21 -15.16 13.05
N ARG A 70 -24.74 -15.26 11.83
CA ARG A 70 -25.99 -14.62 11.39
C ARG A 70 -25.99 -13.10 11.62
N ILE A 71 -24.83 -12.45 11.46
CA ILE A 71 -24.72 -11.00 11.62
C ILE A 71 -25.09 -10.33 10.29
N PRO A 72 -26.05 -9.38 10.29
CA PRO A 72 -26.38 -8.63 9.09
C PRO A 72 -25.25 -7.67 8.71
N TYR A 73 -25.02 -7.49 7.41
CA TYR A 73 -24.03 -6.56 6.88
C TYR A 73 -24.45 -5.11 7.17
N THR A 74 -23.77 -4.49 8.12
CA THR A 74 -23.84 -3.07 8.48
C THR A 74 -22.45 -2.42 8.37
N PRO A 75 -22.34 -1.09 8.22
CA PRO A 75 -21.04 -0.40 8.23
C PRO A 75 -20.21 -0.64 9.51
N ASP A 76 -20.86 -1.03 10.60
CA ASP A 76 -20.26 -1.38 11.88
C ASP A 76 -20.20 -2.89 12.15
N THR A 77 -20.35 -3.74 11.13
CA THR A 77 -20.25 -5.20 11.29
C THR A 77 -18.99 -5.65 12.02
N PRO A 78 -17.78 -5.11 11.75
CA PRO A 78 -16.59 -5.47 12.52
C PRO A 78 -16.68 -5.14 14.03
N GLY A 79 -17.58 -4.25 14.45
CA GLY A 79 -17.82 -3.93 15.85
C GLY A 79 -18.75 -4.92 16.57
N HIS A 80 -19.45 -5.79 15.83
CA HIS A 80 -20.37 -6.79 16.38
C HIS A 80 -19.75 -8.19 16.49
N LEU A 81 -18.53 -8.36 15.99
CA LEU A 81 -17.77 -9.60 16.09
C LEU A 81 -17.08 -9.68 17.46
N ASP A 82 -16.84 -10.91 17.92
CA ASP A 82 -16.02 -11.11 19.11
C ASP A 82 -14.53 -10.83 18.84
N LEU A 83 -13.75 -10.80 19.92
CA LEU A 83 -12.34 -10.42 19.87
C LEU A 83 -11.52 -11.33 18.96
N GLU A 84 -11.78 -12.65 19.01
CA GLU A 84 -11.04 -13.67 18.26
C GLU A 84 -11.29 -13.52 16.76
N ASP A 85 -12.55 -13.32 16.35
CA ASP A 85 -12.87 -13.12 14.93
C ASP A 85 -12.32 -11.80 14.38
N VAL A 86 -12.38 -10.72 15.16
CA VAL A 86 -11.76 -9.44 14.75
C VAL A 86 -10.24 -9.62 14.57
N GLN A 87 -9.59 -10.35 15.47
CA GLN A 87 -8.16 -10.62 15.39
C GLN A 87 -7.81 -11.46 14.16
N ASN A 88 -8.52 -12.56 13.92
CA ASN A 88 -8.29 -13.43 12.75
C ASN A 88 -8.51 -12.67 11.43
N LEU A 89 -9.60 -11.90 11.32
CA LEU A 89 -9.87 -11.07 10.14
C LEU A 89 -8.81 -9.98 9.93
N ALA A 90 -8.30 -9.40 11.02
CA ALA A 90 -7.19 -8.46 10.94
C ALA A 90 -5.93 -9.14 10.38
N LEU A 91 -5.60 -10.35 10.84
CA LEU A 91 -4.44 -11.10 10.34
C LEU A 91 -4.59 -11.49 8.87
N ASP A 92 -5.79 -11.91 8.44
CA ASP A 92 -6.11 -12.19 7.03
C ASP A 92 -5.92 -10.94 6.16
N LEU A 93 -6.46 -9.79 6.60
CA LEU A 93 -6.33 -8.52 5.88
C LEU A 93 -4.88 -8.08 5.77
N LEU A 94 -4.13 -8.12 6.89
CA LEU A 94 -2.73 -7.72 6.92
C LEU A 94 -1.87 -8.61 6.02
N SER A 95 -2.14 -9.92 6.00
CA SER A 95 -1.47 -10.87 5.12
C SER A 95 -1.75 -10.57 3.64
N ALA A 96 -3.01 -10.31 3.30
CA ALA A 96 -3.41 -9.93 1.96
C ALA A 96 -2.72 -8.63 1.49
N LEU A 97 -2.77 -7.57 2.31
CA LEU A 97 -2.11 -6.29 2.03
C LEU A 97 -0.59 -6.42 1.90
N GLN A 98 0.04 -7.21 2.76
CA GLN A 98 1.48 -7.44 2.74
C GLN A 98 1.93 -8.16 1.46
N SER A 99 1.09 -9.04 0.90
CA SER A 99 1.38 -9.75 -0.36
C SER A 99 1.42 -8.84 -1.59
N LEU A 100 0.79 -7.65 -1.54
CA LEU A 100 0.67 -6.72 -2.66
C LEU A 100 2.03 -6.08 -3.01
N ARG A 101 2.28 -5.85 -4.30
CA ARG A 101 3.51 -5.20 -4.78
C ARG A 101 3.71 -3.81 -4.17
N ALA A 102 2.63 -3.05 -4.00
CA ALA A 102 2.66 -1.71 -3.41
C ALA A 102 3.29 -1.70 -2.00
N SER A 103 3.07 -2.74 -1.17
CA SER A 103 3.61 -2.79 0.20
C SER A 103 5.14 -2.70 0.24
N ARG A 104 5.82 -3.25 -0.78
CA ARG A 104 7.28 -3.28 -0.88
C ARG A 104 7.85 -1.97 -1.42
N LEU A 105 7.04 -1.20 -2.14
CA LEU A 105 7.41 0.05 -2.80
C LEU A 105 7.07 1.28 -1.95
N LEU A 106 5.98 1.20 -1.19
CA LEU A 106 5.52 2.27 -0.32
C LEU A 106 6.51 2.53 0.81
N ARG A 107 6.70 3.82 1.11
CA ARG A 107 7.56 4.28 2.21
C ARG A 107 7.01 3.76 3.55
N PRO A 108 7.89 3.51 4.53
CA PRO A 108 7.44 3.11 5.86
C PRO A 108 6.60 4.22 6.51
N GLY A 109 5.61 3.80 7.29
CA GLY A 109 4.83 4.64 8.20
C GLY A 109 5.28 4.54 9.65
N GLY A 110 6.01 3.47 9.99
CA GLY A 110 6.61 3.24 11.30
C GLY A 110 8.13 3.17 11.22
N SER A 111 8.75 2.35 12.08
CA SER A 111 10.20 2.18 12.13
C SER A 111 10.73 1.05 11.23
N GLY A 112 9.90 0.47 10.36
CA GLY A 112 10.32 -0.51 9.36
C GLY A 112 11.05 0.10 8.17
N LYS A 113 11.57 -0.76 7.28
CA LYS A 113 12.27 -0.33 6.04
C LYS A 113 11.30 0.18 4.97
N ASN A 114 10.09 -0.39 4.94
CA ASN A 114 9.00 -0.10 4.01
C ASN A 114 7.69 -0.61 4.62
N LEU A 115 6.57 -0.35 3.95
CA LEU A 115 5.26 -0.70 4.49
C LEU A 115 5.07 -2.23 4.66
N PHE A 116 5.72 -3.05 3.84
CA PHE A 116 5.78 -4.51 4.04
C PHE A 116 6.33 -4.86 5.43
N SER A 117 7.46 -4.26 5.83
CA SER A 117 8.08 -4.47 7.14
C SER A 117 7.22 -3.93 8.28
N ASP A 118 6.55 -2.80 8.08
CA ASP A 118 5.64 -2.24 9.08
C ASP A 118 4.40 -3.14 9.28
N LEU A 119 3.84 -3.65 8.19
CA LEU A 119 2.73 -4.61 8.23
C LEU A 119 3.12 -5.89 8.97
N SER A 120 4.34 -6.43 8.77
CA SER A 120 4.79 -7.62 9.51
C SER A 120 4.84 -7.37 11.02
N ARG A 121 5.26 -6.17 11.43
CA ARG A 121 5.29 -5.78 12.84
C ARG A 121 3.89 -5.56 13.40
N LEU A 122 3.00 -4.95 12.61
CA LEU A 122 1.60 -4.80 12.97
C LEU A 122 0.91 -6.15 13.14
N SER A 123 1.16 -7.13 12.26
CA SER A 123 0.65 -8.51 12.42
C SER A 123 1.14 -9.15 13.72
N SER A 124 2.43 -8.98 14.05
CA SER A 124 2.97 -9.46 15.32
C SER A 124 2.33 -8.78 16.53
N ALA A 125 2.02 -7.49 16.43
CA ALA A 125 1.34 -6.74 17.49
C ALA A 125 -0.11 -7.21 17.64
N VAL A 126 -0.87 -7.31 16.55
CA VAL A 126 -2.26 -7.81 16.54
C VAL A 126 -2.38 -9.21 17.14
N ASN A 127 -1.38 -10.08 16.94
CA ASN A 127 -1.33 -11.42 17.50
C ASN A 127 -0.91 -11.46 19.00
N SER A 128 -0.69 -10.31 19.62
CA SER A 128 -0.38 -10.17 21.05
C SER A 128 -1.65 -9.91 21.84
N ASP A 129 -1.74 -10.46 23.07
CA ASP A 129 -2.91 -10.31 23.94
C ASP A 129 -3.20 -8.84 24.34
N ASP A 130 -2.17 -7.99 24.36
CA ASP A 130 -2.25 -6.59 24.78
C ASP A 130 -2.60 -5.60 23.65
N PHE A 131 -2.88 -6.08 22.44
CA PHE A 131 -3.19 -5.18 21.33
C PHE A 131 -4.61 -4.65 21.39
N ASP A 132 -4.74 -3.33 21.35
CA ASP A 132 -6.04 -2.66 21.23
C ASP A 132 -6.61 -2.83 19.81
N LEU A 133 -7.51 -3.81 19.64
CA LEU A 133 -8.18 -4.10 18.38
C LEU A 133 -9.06 -2.94 17.87
N ASP A 134 -9.45 -1.95 18.70
CA ASP A 134 -10.17 -0.79 18.18
C ASP A 134 -9.33 0.01 17.18
N ARG A 135 -8.00 -0.09 17.26
CA ARG A 135 -7.05 0.57 16.35
C ARG A 135 -7.01 -0.05 14.96
N ILE A 136 -7.41 -1.31 14.79
CA ILE A 136 -7.44 -1.97 13.47
C ILE A 136 -8.83 -1.91 12.80
N LYS A 137 -9.90 -1.66 13.56
CA LYS A 137 -11.27 -1.57 13.04
C LYS A 137 -11.44 -0.54 11.90
N PRO A 138 -10.83 0.66 11.93
CA PRO A 138 -10.92 1.60 10.81
C PRO A 138 -10.36 1.03 9.50
N LEU A 139 -9.29 0.23 9.57
CA LEU A 139 -8.70 -0.43 8.40
C LEU A 139 -9.60 -1.56 7.88
N LEU A 140 -10.17 -2.38 8.78
CA LEU A 140 -11.15 -3.41 8.40
C LEU A 140 -12.35 -2.80 7.68
N ARG A 141 -12.95 -1.72 8.24
CA ARG A 141 -14.07 -1.01 7.62
C ARG A 141 -13.73 -0.49 6.21
N ALA A 142 -12.54 0.08 6.03
CA ALA A 142 -12.11 0.58 4.72
C ALA A 142 -11.93 -0.55 3.69
N ALA A 143 -11.41 -1.71 4.09
CA ALA A 143 -11.20 -2.85 3.19
C ALA A 143 -12.50 -3.54 2.75
N LEU A 144 -13.54 -3.47 3.59
CA LEU A 144 -14.87 -4.04 3.36
C LEU A 144 -15.81 -3.08 2.63
N ALA A 145 -15.58 -1.77 2.68
CA ALA A 145 -16.44 -0.76 2.07
C ALA A 145 -16.73 -1.03 0.58
N ASP A 146 -18.00 -0.84 0.17
CA ASP A 146 -18.47 -1.08 -1.20
C ASP A 146 -17.65 -0.29 -2.23
N HIS A 147 -17.34 0.96 -1.91
CA HIS A 147 -16.46 1.77 -2.72
C HIS A 147 -14.99 1.42 -2.45
N ARG A 148 -14.36 0.78 -3.44
CA ARG A 148 -12.95 0.40 -3.39
C ARG A 148 -12.07 1.62 -3.64
N ASP A 149 -11.60 2.27 -2.58
CA ASP A 149 -10.61 3.35 -2.62
C ASP A 149 -9.27 2.87 -2.06
N ASP A 150 -8.35 2.55 -2.97
CA ASP A 150 -7.01 2.07 -2.62
C ASP A 150 -6.23 3.09 -1.78
N ALA A 151 -6.36 4.38 -2.07
CA ALA A 151 -5.65 5.42 -1.35
C ALA A 151 -6.16 5.50 0.09
N LEU A 152 -7.47 5.41 0.30
CA LEU A 152 -8.06 5.35 1.62
C LEU A 152 -7.56 4.12 2.41
N ILE A 153 -7.55 2.94 1.80
CA ILE A 153 -7.07 1.71 2.44
C ILE A 153 -5.61 1.87 2.87
N TRP A 154 -4.73 2.33 1.98
CA TRP A 154 -3.32 2.55 2.32
C TRP A 154 -3.12 3.62 3.38
N ASN A 155 -3.94 4.69 3.39
CA ASN A 155 -3.91 5.68 4.47
C ASN A 155 -4.28 5.07 5.83
N ARG A 156 -5.27 4.18 5.88
CA ARG A 156 -5.61 3.45 7.12
C ARG A 156 -4.53 2.48 7.56
N VAL A 157 -3.75 1.93 6.63
CA VAL A 157 -2.54 1.18 6.98
C VAL A 157 -1.53 2.09 7.65
N TYR A 158 -1.29 3.29 7.11
CA TYR A 158 -0.38 4.27 7.71
C TYR A 158 -0.80 4.63 9.14
N ASP A 159 -2.08 4.95 9.37
CA ASP A 159 -2.62 5.23 10.71
C ASP A 159 -2.31 4.06 11.68
N ALA A 160 -2.65 2.83 11.29
CA ALA A 160 -2.49 1.65 12.14
C ALA A 160 -1.03 1.31 12.48
N VAL A 161 -0.11 1.48 11.52
CA VAL A 161 1.31 1.18 11.76
C VAL A 161 2.01 2.27 12.58
N THR A 162 1.66 3.55 12.40
CA THR A 162 2.27 4.65 13.15
C THR A 162 1.91 4.56 14.63
N GLU A 163 0.64 4.31 14.95
CA GLU A 163 0.19 4.17 16.34
C GLU A 163 0.74 2.91 17.04
N SER A 164 1.17 1.90 16.27
CA SER A 164 1.71 0.64 16.82
C SER A 164 3.20 0.72 17.13
N THR A 165 3.83 1.86 16.81
CA THR A 165 5.20 2.11 17.25
C THR A 165 5.19 2.65 18.68
N PRO A 166 5.93 2.03 19.61
CA PRO A 166 6.15 2.62 20.92
C PRO A 166 6.70 4.04 20.76
N PRO A 167 6.32 5.00 21.63
CA PRO A 167 6.91 6.33 21.61
C PRO A 167 8.44 6.20 21.69
N PRO A 168 9.20 7.06 20.99
CA PRO A 168 10.66 7.00 21.04
C PRO A 168 11.12 7.14 22.49
N ASP A 169 12.00 6.23 22.93
CA ASP A 169 12.62 6.28 24.25
C ASP A 169 13.27 7.66 24.46
N ARG A 170 12.91 8.31 25.56
CA ARG A 170 13.33 9.69 25.90
C ARG A 170 14.58 9.69 26.77
#